data_AF-A0A933W378-F1
#
_entry.id   AF-A0A933W378-F1
#
_cell.length_a   1.000
_cell.length_b   1.000
_cell.length_c   1.000
_cell.angle_alpha   90.00
_cell.angle_beta   90.00
_cell.angle_gamma   90.00
#
_symmetry.space_group_name_H-M   'P 1'
#
loop_
_entity.id
_entity.type
_entity.pdbx_description
1 polymer ?
#
loop_
_entity_poly.entity_id
_entity_poly.type
_entity_poly.pdbx_seq_one_letter_code
_entity_poly.pdbx_strand_id
1 'polypeptide(L)'
;MTSFAKWLLAGLSPLLLVSRSGASELPRPLAHRVAARLADLWRVPVGDVRLAWGLSSGMAAPEDDAPFRVLGDGAGGWFVVVFHPSDSSAVAVRMRAGVERPVMVATRALRSGGVIAAGDLREEVRVHWGAPLSDSLVLPGVGWELRRAVRAGDVVTPPAVAAPPLVVAGEPVRFEWRSGDVEVSVMGIALNSARRGEQVRARLEERPARLTGTATAPGIAALGAGGAR
;
A
#
# COMPACT_ATOMS: atom_id res chain seq x y z
N MET A 1 33.32 31.03 30.60
CA MET A 1 32.40 30.49 31.63
C MET A 1 31.12 30.10 30.91
N THR A 2 30.69 28.85 30.75
CA THR A 2 31.10 27.57 31.33
C THR A 2 30.70 26.50 30.31
N SER A 3 31.64 25.63 29.95
CA SER A 3 31.49 24.45 29.10
C SER A 3 31.16 23.26 30.00
N PHE A 4 30.16 22.43 29.67
CA PHE A 4 30.02 21.08 30.24
C PHE A 4 29.50 20.08 29.19
N ALA A 5 30.47 19.37 28.60
CA ALA A 5 30.53 17.93 28.25
C ALA A 5 29.17 17.21 27.98
N LYS A 6 28.82 16.68 26.79
CA LYS A 6 29.51 15.73 25.88
C LYS A 6 30.22 14.57 26.59
N TRP A 7 29.61 13.38 26.51
CA TRP A 7 30.15 11.99 26.48
C TRP A 7 29.35 11.02 27.36
N LEU A 8 28.63 10.08 26.73
CA LEU A 8 28.76 8.63 26.98
C LEU A 8 27.92 7.82 25.98
N LEU A 9 28.59 7.41 24.90
CA LEU A 9 28.26 6.24 24.08
C LEU A 9 29.27 5.17 24.51
N ALA A 10 28.80 4.10 25.17
CA ALA A 10 29.58 2.88 25.31
C ALA A 10 28.67 1.67 25.56
N GLY A 11 28.67 0.77 24.57
CA GLY A 11 28.63 -0.67 24.79
C GLY A 11 27.31 -1.32 25.20
N LEU A 12 26.58 -1.86 24.22
CA LEU A 12 25.71 -3.02 24.45
C LEU A 12 25.90 -4.00 23.29
N SER A 13 26.69 -5.04 23.58
CA SER A 13 26.86 -6.22 22.72
C SER A 13 25.53 -6.95 22.52
N PRO A 14 25.32 -7.63 21.38
CA PRO A 14 24.12 -8.40 21.11
C PRO A 14 24.24 -9.77 21.80
N LEU A 15 23.82 -9.87 23.06
CA LEU A 15 23.58 -11.18 23.66
C LEU A 15 22.26 -11.73 23.10
N LEU A 16 22.41 -12.79 22.29
CA LEU A 16 21.37 -13.74 21.94
C LEU A 16 20.73 -14.29 23.22
N LEU A 17 19.59 -13.74 23.62
CA LEU A 17 18.70 -14.39 24.56
C LEU A 17 17.52 -14.98 23.78
N VAL A 18 17.62 -16.27 23.50
CA VAL A 18 16.44 -17.11 23.25
C VAL A 18 15.64 -17.10 24.55
N SER A 19 14.62 -16.25 24.64
CA SER A 19 13.64 -16.30 25.72
C SER A 19 12.44 -17.14 25.28
N ARG A 20 12.26 -18.26 25.98
CA ARG A 20 11.11 -19.15 25.88
C ARG A 20 9.92 -18.55 26.64
N SER A 21 8.79 -18.46 25.91
CA SER A 21 7.38 -18.55 26.36
C SER A 21 6.93 -17.78 27.60
N GLY A 22 6.17 -16.70 27.34
CA GLY A 22 5.31 -16.00 28.29
C GLY A 22 4.89 -14.63 27.76
N ALA A 23 4.29 -14.57 26.56
CA ALA A 23 3.76 -13.32 26.03
C ALA A 23 2.51 -12.94 26.83
N SER A 24 2.61 -12.02 27.78
CA SER A 24 1.41 -11.40 28.33
C SER A 24 0.83 -10.46 27.26
N GLU A 25 -0.30 -10.84 26.66
CA GLU A 25 -1.10 -9.92 25.87
C GLU A 25 -1.45 -8.70 26.74
N LEU A 26 -1.39 -7.49 26.17
CA LEU A 26 -1.90 -6.31 26.87
C LEU A 26 -3.39 -6.47 27.16
N PRO A 27 -3.91 -5.86 28.24
CA PRO A 27 -5.34 -5.83 28.51
C PRO A 27 -6.12 -5.32 27.28
N ARG A 28 -7.24 -6.00 26.97
CA ARG A 28 -8.05 -5.68 25.77
C ARG A 28 -8.47 -4.21 25.70
N PRO A 29 -8.91 -3.55 26.80
CA PRO A 29 -9.28 -2.13 26.75
C PRO A 29 -8.10 -1.24 26.34
N LEU A 30 -6.92 -1.52 26.89
CA LEU A 30 -5.71 -0.78 26.58
C LEU A 30 -5.26 -0.97 25.13
N ALA A 31 -5.26 -2.22 24.65
CA ALA A 31 -4.95 -2.53 23.26
C ALA A 31 -5.93 -1.85 22.29
N HIS A 32 -7.22 -1.79 22.64
CA HIS A 32 -8.23 -1.10 21.85
C HIS A 32 -7.99 0.42 21.79
N ARG A 33 -7.60 1.07 22.89
CA ARG A 33 -7.27 2.50 22.89
C ARG A 33 -6.05 2.82 22.02
N VAL A 34 -5.03 1.97 22.05
CA VAL A 34 -3.85 2.11 21.18
C VAL A 34 -4.25 1.92 19.72
N ALA A 35 -5.09 0.91 19.41
CA ALA A 35 -5.61 0.69 18.07
C ALA A 35 -6.43 1.89 17.58
N ALA A 36 -7.32 2.46 18.41
CA ALA A 36 -8.11 3.64 18.08
C ALA A 36 -7.25 4.85 17.76
N ARG A 37 -6.18 5.08 18.54
CA ARG A 37 -5.24 6.17 18.28
C ARG A 37 -4.52 6.03 16.92
N LEU A 38 -4.15 4.80 16.55
CA LEU A 38 -3.53 4.54 15.24
C LEU A 38 -4.55 4.60 14.10
N ALA A 39 -5.78 4.14 14.35
CA ALA A 39 -6.88 4.24 13.40
C ALA A 39 -7.16 5.69 13.02
N ASP A 40 -7.20 6.61 14.00
CA ASP A 40 -7.33 8.05 13.77
C ASP A 40 -6.15 8.62 12.96
N LEU A 41 -4.92 8.22 13.31
CA LEU A 41 -3.70 8.67 12.63
C LEU A 41 -3.70 8.24 11.16
N TRP A 42 -4.16 7.02 10.88
CA TRP A 42 -4.18 6.42 9.56
C TRP A 42 -5.48 6.64 8.80
N ARG A 43 -6.50 7.23 9.44
CA ARG A 43 -7.84 7.44 8.90
C ARG A 43 -8.49 6.15 8.40
N VAL A 44 -8.38 5.08 9.19
CA VAL A 44 -8.98 3.77 8.91
C VAL A 44 -9.93 3.36 10.04
N PRO A 45 -10.87 2.44 9.79
CA PRO A 45 -11.65 1.83 10.86
C PRO A 45 -10.75 1.16 11.90
N VAL A 46 -11.06 1.34 13.20
CA VAL A 46 -10.31 0.68 14.30
C VAL A 46 -10.32 -0.84 14.18
N GLY A 47 -11.38 -1.42 13.60
CA GLY A 47 -11.53 -2.85 13.36
C GLY A 47 -10.52 -3.42 12.36
N ASP A 48 -9.91 -2.58 11.53
CA ASP A 48 -8.94 -3.00 10.51
C ASP A 48 -7.49 -2.95 11.05
N VAL A 49 -7.28 -2.28 12.17
CA VAL A 49 -5.97 -2.16 12.82
C VAL A 49 -5.63 -3.48 13.51
N ARG A 50 -4.43 -3.98 13.25
CA ARG A 50 -3.84 -5.16 13.90
C ARG A 50 -2.57 -4.76 14.61
N LEU A 51 -2.49 -5.15 15.88
CA LEU A 51 -1.35 -4.88 16.75
C LEU A 51 -0.65 -6.20 17.09
N ALA A 52 0.67 -6.20 16.99
CA ALA A 52 1.52 -7.27 17.46
C ALA A 52 2.50 -6.69 18.48
N TRP A 53 2.36 -7.10 19.73
CA TRP A 53 3.22 -6.64 20.81
C TRP A 53 4.54 -7.43 20.79
N GLY A 54 5.66 -6.73 20.91
CA GLY A 54 6.96 -7.36 21.12
C GLY A 54 6.97 -8.07 22.48
N LEU A 55 7.69 -9.19 22.57
CA LEU A 55 7.79 -10.08 23.74
C LEU A 55 8.15 -9.31 25.03
N SER A 56 7.15 -8.75 25.70
CA SER A 56 7.27 -8.13 27.02
C SER A 56 6.91 -9.16 28.07
N SER A 57 7.71 -10.22 28.17
CA SER A 57 7.58 -11.19 29.26
C SER A 57 8.10 -10.58 30.57
N GLY A 58 7.30 -10.63 31.64
CA GLY A 58 7.70 -10.20 32.99
C GLY A 58 7.34 -8.76 33.36
N MET A 59 6.58 -8.06 32.51
CA MET A 59 6.06 -6.74 32.77
C MET A 59 4.71 -6.85 33.49
N ALA A 60 4.52 -6.15 34.61
CA ALA A 60 3.19 -5.96 35.17
C ALA A 60 2.34 -5.21 34.14
N ALA A 61 1.18 -5.76 33.80
CA ALA A 61 0.28 -5.10 32.86
C ALA A 61 -0.12 -3.73 33.44
N PRO A 62 0.04 -2.63 32.68
CA PRO A 62 -0.43 -1.33 33.11
C PRO A 62 -1.96 -1.33 33.25
N GLU A 63 -2.46 -0.39 34.05
CA GLU A 63 -3.90 -0.17 34.25
C GLU A 63 -4.63 0.08 32.92
N ASP A 64 -5.90 -0.32 32.85
CA ASP A 64 -6.69 -0.23 31.61
C ASP A 64 -6.79 1.21 31.08
N ASP A 65 -6.84 2.18 31.98
CA ASP A 65 -6.96 3.61 31.71
C ASP A 65 -5.63 4.36 31.71
N ALA A 66 -4.50 3.70 32.00
CA ALA A 66 -3.17 4.31 32.08
C ALA A 66 -2.87 5.18 30.84
N PRO A 67 -2.49 6.46 31.00
CA PRO A 67 -2.17 7.32 29.87
C PRO A 67 -0.97 6.79 29.09
N PHE A 68 -1.01 6.91 27.76
CA PHE A 68 0.06 6.40 26.90
C PHE A 68 0.46 7.41 25.82
N ARG A 69 1.69 7.23 25.32
CA ARG A 69 2.19 7.92 24.13
C ARG A 69 2.70 6.88 23.13
N VAL A 70 2.36 7.08 21.86
CA VAL A 70 2.90 6.29 20.75
C VAL A 70 4.07 7.07 20.16
N LEU A 71 5.24 6.45 20.12
CA LEU A 71 6.49 7.01 19.62
C LEU A 71 6.95 6.24 18.38
N GLY A 72 7.58 6.96 17.45
CA GLY A 72 8.05 6.44 16.17
C GLY A 72 7.27 7.00 14.98
N ASP A 73 7.87 6.89 13.80
CA ASP A 73 7.29 7.29 12.52
C ASP A 73 6.44 6.18 11.88
N GLY A 74 6.42 4.99 12.48
CA GLY A 74 5.70 3.84 11.97
C GLY A 74 6.38 3.14 10.79
N ALA A 75 7.69 3.37 10.57
CA ALA A 75 8.44 2.69 9.52
C ALA A 75 8.32 1.16 9.63
N GLY A 76 7.79 0.52 8.59
CA GLY A 76 7.54 -0.93 8.58
C GLY A 76 6.51 -1.40 9.62
N GLY A 77 5.71 -0.48 10.15
CA GLY A 77 4.72 -0.69 11.21
C GLY A 77 5.27 -0.66 12.62
N TRP A 78 6.54 -0.33 12.85
CA TRP A 78 7.11 -0.37 14.20
C TRP A 78 6.86 0.90 15.00
N PHE A 79 6.49 0.71 16.26
CA PHE A 79 6.25 1.76 17.23
C PHE A 79 6.78 1.35 18.61
N VAL A 80 7.00 2.35 19.46
CA VAL A 80 7.17 2.18 20.91
C VAL A 80 5.99 2.84 21.61
N VAL A 81 5.26 2.10 22.42
CA VAL A 81 4.17 2.63 23.24
C VAL A 81 4.68 2.80 24.66
N VAL A 82 4.65 4.02 25.18
CA VAL A 82 5.06 4.34 26.55
C VAL A 82 3.81 4.59 27.39
N PHE A 83 3.54 3.67 28.32
CA PHE A 83 2.46 3.78 29.32
C PHE A 83 2.98 4.50 30.56
N HIS A 84 2.13 5.30 31.20
CA HIS A 84 2.44 6.04 32.43
C HIS A 84 1.38 5.66 33.49
N PRO A 85 1.52 4.50 34.15
CA PRO A 85 0.59 4.08 35.20
C PRO A 85 0.61 5.06 36.39
N SER A 86 -0.47 5.09 37.18
CA SER A 86 -0.56 5.97 38.34
C SER A 86 0.39 5.57 39.47
N ASP A 87 0.50 4.26 39.72
CA ASP A 87 1.20 3.69 40.88
C ASP A 87 2.57 3.08 40.55
N SER A 88 3.08 3.24 39.32
CA SER A 88 4.39 2.67 38.94
C SER A 88 5.14 3.51 37.91
N SER A 89 6.40 3.15 37.70
CA SER A 89 7.27 3.80 36.71
C SER A 89 6.73 3.59 35.29
N ALA A 90 6.98 4.56 34.41
CA ALA A 90 6.58 4.47 33.01
C ALA A 90 7.19 3.23 32.33
N VAL A 91 6.40 2.61 31.46
CA VAL A 91 6.74 1.33 30.83
C VAL A 91 6.69 1.45 29.32
N ALA A 92 7.79 1.09 28.65
CA ALA A 92 7.92 1.16 27.20
C ALA A 92 7.76 -0.23 26.58
N VAL A 93 6.80 -0.38 25.67
CA VAL A 93 6.48 -1.62 24.97
C VAL A 93 6.73 -1.43 23.49
N ARG A 94 7.55 -2.29 22.89
CA ARG A 94 7.69 -2.33 21.43
C ARG A 94 6.44 -2.96 20.83
N MET A 95 5.92 -2.35 19.77
CA MET A 95 4.73 -2.82 19.08
C MET A 95 4.95 -2.75 17.58
N ARG A 96 4.33 -3.67 16.84
CA ARG A 96 4.11 -3.54 15.41
C ARG A 96 2.64 -3.34 15.15
N ALA A 97 2.29 -2.39 14.30
CA ALA A 97 0.93 -2.11 13.88
C ALA A 97 0.79 -2.20 12.37
N GLY A 98 -0.35 -2.67 11.91
CA GLY A 98 -0.69 -2.79 10.50
C GLY A 98 -2.18 -2.77 10.27
N VAL A 99 -2.56 -2.84 9.01
CA VAL A 99 -3.96 -2.86 8.57
C VAL A 99 -4.24 -4.14 7.80
N GLU A 100 -5.39 -4.75 8.04
CA GLU A 100 -5.89 -5.83 7.18
C GLU A 100 -6.31 -5.26 5.83
N ARG A 101 -5.95 -5.98 4.77
CA ARG A 101 -6.33 -5.61 3.41
C ARG A 101 -6.46 -6.83 2.51
N PRO A 102 -7.34 -6.77 1.50
CA PRO A 102 -7.36 -7.77 0.46
C PRO A 102 -6.07 -7.70 -0.35
N VAL A 103 -5.55 -8.87 -0.69
CA VAL A 103 -4.40 -9.06 -1.56
C VAL A 103 -4.65 -10.24 -2.49
N MET A 104 -4.00 -10.22 -3.65
CA MET A 104 -4.04 -11.34 -4.59
C MET A 104 -2.83 -12.23 -4.37
N VAL A 105 -3.08 -13.51 -4.15
CA VAL A 105 -2.05 -14.52 -3.91
C VAL A 105 -2.04 -15.52 -5.06
N ALA A 106 -0.84 -15.85 -5.54
CA ALA A 106 -0.67 -16.82 -6.61
C ALA A 106 -1.02 -18.23 -6.13
N THR A 107 -1.91 -18.93 -6.83
CA THR A 107 -2.32 -20.31 -6.51
C THR A 107 -1.28 -21.33 -6.96
N ARG A 108 -0.44 -20.95 -7.92
CA ARG A 108 0.67 -21.74 -8.48
C ARG A 108 1.85 -20.84 -8.82
N ALA A 109 2.98 -21.43 -9.20
CA ALA A 109 4.10 -20.65 -9.72
C ALA A 109 3.72 -20.00 -11.08
N LEU A 110 4.03 -18.71 -11.21
CA LEU A 110 3.77 -17.90 -12.39
C LEU A 110 5.09 -17.37 -12.97
N ARG A 111 5.25 -17.46 -14.30
CA ARG A 111 6.48 -17.07 -15.00
C ARG A 111 6.44 -15.61 -15.46
N SER A 112 7.60 -14.97 -15.54
CA SER A 112 7.74 -13.66 -16.18
C SER A 112 7.32 -13.72 -17.65
N GLY A 113 6.74 -12.64 -18.16
CA GLY A 113 6.18 -12.51 -19.50
C GLY A 113 4.84 -13.23 -19.70
N GLY A 114 4.36 -13.98 -18.70
CA GLY A 114 3.05 -14.63 -18.74
C GLY A 114 1.91 -13.64 -18.51
N VAL A 115 0.73 -14.01 -18.98
CA VAL A 115 -0.54 -13.32 -18.65
C VAL A 115 -1.24 -14.11 -17.55
N ILE A 116 -1.79 -13.41 -16.56
CA ILE A 116 -2.57 -14.00 -15.47
C ILE A 116 -3.87 -14.55 -16.04
N ALA A 117 -4.09 -15.85 -15.87
CA ALA A 117 -5.32 -16.53 -16.27
C ALA A 117 -6.32 -16.66 -15.11
N ALA A 118 -7.55 -17.07 -15.42
CA ALA A 118 -8.53 -17.41 -14.40
C ALA A 118 -8.01 -18.57 -13.52
N GLY A 119 -8.14 -18.43 -12.20
CA GLY A 119 -7.66 -19.42 -11.23
C GLY A 119 -6.18 -19.32 -10.85
N ASP A 120 -5.39 -18.47 -11.53
CA ASP A 120 -3.98 -18.23 -11.15
C ASP A 120 -3.83 -17.45 -9.85
N LEU A 121 -4.86 -16.69 -9.49
CA LEU A 121 -4.91 -15.87 -8.29
C LEU A 121 -6.11 -16.24 -7.42
N ARG A 122 -5.93 -16.08 -6.11
CA ARG A 122 -7.02 -16.06 -5.14
C ARG A 122 -6.92 -14.82 -4.27
N GLU A 123 -8.05 -14.30 -3.83
CA GLU A 123 -8.09 -13.21 -2.87
C GLU A 123 -7.84 -13.76 -1.45
N GLU A 124 -7.01 -13.05 -0.70
CA GLU A 124 -6.77 -13.31 0.72
C GLU A 124 -6.75 -12.00 1.50
N VAL A 125 -7.14 -12.02 2.77
CA VAL A 125 -6.90 -10.90 3.69
C VAL A 125 -5.54 -11.12 4.35
N ARG A 126 -4.63 -10.15 4.23
CA ARG A 126 -3.32 -10.15 4.88
C ARG A 126 -3.10 -8.84 5.63
N VAL A 127 -2.34 -8.91 6.72
CA VAL A 127 -1.90 -7.71 7.45
C VAL A 127 -0.76 -7.04 6.69
N HIS A 128 -0.95 -5.77 6.34
CA HIS A 128 0.12 -4.89 5.89
C HIS A 128 0.64 -4.09 7.06
N TRP A 129 1.88 -4.36 7.45
CA TRP A 129 2.54 -3.67 8.56
C TRP A 129 3.02 -2.27 8.13
N GLY A 130 2.53 -1.26 8.83
CA GLY A 130 2.74 0.14 8.48
C GLY A 130 1.44 0.89 8.24
N ALA A 131 1.58 2.20 8.02
CA ALA A 131 0.47 3.02 7.57
C ALA A 131 -0.08 2.47 6.24
N PRO A 132 -1.41 2.56 6.01
CA PRO A 132 -1.99 2.19 4.72
C PRO A 132 -1.33 2.99 3.59
N LEU A 133 -0.90 2.28 2.56
CA LEU A 133 -0.56 2.90 1.27
C LEU A 133 -1.86 3.47 0.69
N SER A 134 -1.79 4.64 0.06
CA SER A 134 -2.96 5.33 -0.52
C SER A 134 -3.86 4.38 -1.35
N ASP A 135 -5.18 4.58 -1.24
CA ASP A 135 -6.29 3.73 -1.75
C ASP A 135 -6.27 3.37 -3.24
N SER A 136 -5.25 3.77 -4.00
CA SER A 136 -5.16 3.56 -5.45
C SER A 136 -4.55 2.23 -5.86
N LEU A 137 -4.33 1.30 -4.94
CA LEU A 137 -3.67 0.03 -5.23
C LEU A 137 -4.65 -0.94 -5.90
N VAL A 138 -4.79 -0.81 -7.21
CA VAL A 138 -5.57 -1.74 -8.05
C VAL A 138 -5.02 -3.15 -7.85
N LEU A 139 -5.91 -4.07 -7.45
CA LEU A 139 -5.56 -5.47 -7.28
C LEU A 139 -5.27 -6.11 -8.65
N PRO A 140 -4.18 -6.88 -8.78
CA PRO A 140 -3.88 -7.61 -10.01
C PRO A 140 -5.01 -8.57 -10.39
N GLY A 141 -5.33 -8.66 -11.67
CA GLY A 141 -6.43 -9.50 -12.15
C GLY A 141 -6.07 -10.31 -13.38
N VAL A 142 -7.06 -11.04 -13.88
CA VAL A 142 -6.97 -11.75 -15.16
C VAL A 142 -6.61 -10.76 -16.28
N GLY A 143 -5.75 -11.18 -17.22
CA GLY A 143 -5.29 -10.34 -18.32
C GLY A 143 -4.10 -9.45 -17.99
N TRP A 144 -3.68 -9.38 -16.71
CA TRP A 144 -2.47 -8.65 -16.34
C TRP A 144 -1.22 -9.42 -16.75
N GLU A 145 -0.18 -8.69 -17.10
CA GLU A 145 1.11 -9.24 -17.51
C GLU A 145 2.04 -9.35 -16.30
N LEU A 146 2.76 -10.47 -16.19
CA LEU A 146 3.80 -10.68 -15.19
C LEU A 146 5.13 -10.11 -15.68
N ARG A 147 5.65 -9.12 -14.96
CA ARG A 147 7.00 -8.57 -15.17
C ARG A 147 8.08 -9.40 -14.51
N ARG A 148 7.72 -10.16 -13.48
CA ARG A 148 8.63 -11.02 -12.69
C ARG A 148 7.96 -12.35 -12.41
N ALA A 149 8.76 -13.39 -12.17
CA ALA A 149 8.24 -14.65 -11.69
C ALA A 149 7.70 -14.51 -10.26
N VAL A 150 6.61 -15.23 -9.96
CA VAL A 150 5.96 -15.26 -8.64
C VAL A 150 5.80 -16.72 -8.21
N ARG A 151 6.13 -17.06 -6.96
CA ARG A 151 5.96 -18.43 -6.47
C ARG A 151 4.53 -18.68 -6.02
N ALA A 152 4.15 -19.95 -5.97
CA ALA A 152 2.88 -20.35 -5.36
C ALA A 152 2.84 -19.89 -3.89
N GLY A 153 1.72 -19.30 -3.47
CA GLY A 153 1.52 -18.77 -2.11
C GLY A 153 2.04 -17.35 -1.88
N ASP A 154 2.77 -16.77 -2.83
CA ASP A 154 3.28 -15.40 -2.72
C ASP A 154 2.22 -14.36 -3.12
N VAL A 155 2.27 -13.21 -2.45
CA VAL A 155 1.44 -12.04 -2.79
C VAL A 155 1.93 -11.43 -4.11
N VAL A 156 1.01 -11.24 -5.04
CA VAL A 156 1.26 -10.54 -6.29
C VAL A 156 1.19 -9.04 -6.05
N THR A 157 2.33 -8.37 -6.19
CA THR A 157 2.46 -6.93 -5.93
C THR A 157 2.69 -6.15 -7.23
N PRO A 158 2.33 -4.84 -7.29
CA PRO A 158 2.47 -4.04 -8.50
C PRO A 158 3.86 -4.08 -9.19
N PRO A 159 5.00 -4.17 -8.48
CA PRO A 159 6.30 -4.31 -9.14
C PRO A 159 6.46 -5.61 -9.96
N ALA A 160 5.69 -6.66 -9.63
CA ALA A 160 5.73 -7.94 -10.31
C ALA A 160 4.77 -8.03 -11.51
N VAL A 161 3.81 -7.10 -11.63
CA VAL A 161 2.75 -7.19 -12.63
C VAL A 161 2.43 -5.86 -13.29
N ALA A 162 1.56 -5.93 -14.29
CA ALA A 162 1.25 -4.85 -15.17
C ALA A 162 -0.20 -5.00 -15.64
N ALA A 163 -1.02 -3.97 -15.48
CA ALA A 163 -2.35 -3.95 -16.08
C ALA A 163 -2.24 -4.07 -17.61
N PRO A 164 -3.19 -4.75 -18.27
CA PRO A 164 -3.23 -4.80 -19.72
C PRO A 164 -3.38 -3.39 -20.31
N PRO A 165 -2.89 -3.16 -21.54
CA PRO A 165 -3.15 -1.92 -22.25
C PRO A 165 -4.67 -1.73 -22.45
N LEU A 166 -5.14 -0.50 -22.27
CA LEU A 166 -6.51 -0.11 -22.61
C LEU A 166 -6.64 0.28 -24.08
N VAL A 167 -5.57 0.79 -24.66
CA VAL A 167 -5.46 1.11 -26.08
C VAL A 167 -4.29 0.32 -26.64
N VAL A 168 -4.47 -0.29 -27.80
CA VAL A 168 -3.45 -1.10 -28.49
C VAL A 168 -3.04 -0.39 -29.78
N ALA A 169 -1.73 -0.40 -30.09
CA ALA A 169 -1.24 0.18 -31.33
C ALA A 169 -1.87 -0.49 -32.56
N GLY A 170 -2.29 0.33 -33.53
CA GLY A 170 -2.96 -0.10 -34.75
C GLY A 170 -4.47 -0.27 -34.62
N GLU A 171 -5.03 -0.21 -33.41
CA GLU A 171 -6.48 -0.31 -33.20
C GLU A 171 -7.17 1.07 -33.24
N PRO A 172 -8.48 1.11 -33.57
CA PRO A 172 -9.29 2.31 -33.44
C PRO A 172 -9.35 2.80 -32.00
N VAL A 173 -9.24 4.12 -31.81
CA VAL A 173 -9.35 4.77 -30.51
C VAL A 173 -10.24 6.01 -30.61
N ARG A 174 -11.13 6.16 -29.61
CA ARG A 174 -11.98 7.34 -29.41
C ARG A 174 -11.31 8.34 -28.51
N PHE A 175 -11.15 9.55 -29.00
CA PHE A 175 -10.76 10.69 -28.18
C PHE A 175 -11.99 11.42 -27.71
N GLU A 176 -12.17 11.49 -26.39
CA GLU A 176 -13.28 12.18 -25.75
C GLU A 176 -12.79 13.42 -25.04
N TRP A 177 -13.52 14.52 -25.20
CA TRP A 177 -13.34 15.75 -24.45
C TRP A 177 -14.69 16.23 -23.97
N ARG A 178 -14.76 16.70 -22.73
CA ARG A 178 -15.98 17.25 -22.16
C ARG A 178 -15.69 18.53 -21.40
N SER A 179 -16.48 19.56 -21.66
CA SER A 179 -16.47 20.83 -20.92
C SER A 179 -17.90 21.32 -20.74
N GLY A 180 -18.39 21.27 -19.50
CA GLY A 180 -19.81 21.52 -19.21
C GLY A 180 -20.69 20.52 -19.97
N ASP A 181 -21.63 21.05 -20.74
CA ASP A 181 -22.57 20.27 -21.57
C ASP A 181 -22.04 19.95 -22.97
N VAL A 182 -20.83 20.39 -23.31
CA VAL A 182 -20.22 20.12 -24.60
C VAL A 182 -19.37 18.86 -24.53
N GLU A 183 -19.68 17.90 -25.39
CA GLU A 183 -18.90 16.68 -25.60
C GLU A 183 -18.40 16.63 -27.05
N VAL A 184 -17.10 16.35 -27.21
CA VAL A 184 -16.45 16.19 -28.50
C VAL A 184 -15.83 14.80 -28.54
N SER A 185 -16.19 14.03 -29.57
CA SER A 185 -15.61 12.71 -29.85
C SER A 185 -14.94 12.71 -31.22
N VAL A 186 -13.69 12.23 -31.28
CA VAL A 186 -12.93 12.11 -32.53
C VAL A 186 -12.36 10.70 -32.66
N MET A 187 -12.44 10.13 -33.87
CA MET A 187 -11.90 8.81 -34.17
C MET A 187 -10.50 8.89 -34.78
N GLY A 188 -9.65 7.93 -34.43
CA GLY A 188 -8.35 7.75 -35.05
C GLY A 188 -7.80 6.35 -34.83
N ILE A 189 -6.67 6.06 -35.46
CA ILE A 189 -5.93 4.82 -35.28
C ILE A 189 -4.76 5.06 -34.33
N ALA A 190 -4.69 4.28 -33.25
CA ALA A 190 -3.65 4.38 -32.26
C ALA A 190 -2.27 4.07 -32.86
N LEU A 191 -1.28 4.90 -32.52
CA LEU A 191 0.11 4.74 -32.94
C LEU A 191 0.97 4.06 -31.86
N ASN A 192 0.46 3.95 -30.63
CA ASN A 192 1.10 3.23 -29.53
C ASN A 192 0.05 2.58 -28.63
N SER A 193 0.45 1.50 -27.95
CA SER A 193 -0.33 0.95 -26.86
C SER A 193 -0.19 1.83 -25.60
N ALA A 194 -1.23 1.88 -24.79
CA ALA A 194 -1.27 2.67 -23.57
C ALA A 194 -2.17 2.03 -22.51
N ARG A 195 -1.74 2.09 -21.26
CA ARG A 195 -2.51 1.68 -20.07
C ARG A 195 -3.23 2.89 -19.48
N ARG A 196 -4.13 2.66 -18.53
CA ARG A 196 -4.84 3.73 -17.83
C ARG A 196 -3.86 4.82 -17.35
N GLY A 197 -4.13 6.07 -17.71
CA GLY A 197 -3.31 7.22 -17.34
C GLY A 197 -2.07 7.45 -18.22
N GLU A 198 -1.75 6.54 -19.15
CA GLU A 198 -0.65 6.71 -20.09
C GLU A 198 -1.09 7.49 -21.33
N GLN A 199 -0.12 8.13 -21.99
CA GLN A 199 -0.36 8.92 -23.19
C GLN A 199 -0.66 8.03 -24.40
N VAL A 200 -1.74 8.36 -25.10
CA VAL A 200 -2.12 7.78 -26.38
C VAL A 200 -1.78 8.77 -27.49
N ARG A 201 -1.12 8.30 -28.55
CA ARG A 201 -0.96 9.04 -29.81
C ARG A 201 -1.75 8.33 -30.88
N ALA A 202 -2.46 9.06 -31.73
CA ALA A 202 -3.23 8.50 -32.82
C ALA A 202 -3.09 9.32 -34.10
N ARG A 203 -3.31 8.66 -35.23
CA ARG A 203 -3.49 9.31 -36.53
C ARG A 203 -4.98 9.44 -36.81
N LEU A 204 -5.43 10.64 -37.15
CA LEU A 204 -6.81 10.85 -37.58
C LEU A 204 -7.04 10.20 -38.94
N GLU A 205 -8.21 9.61 -39.14
CA GLU A 205 -8.54 8.97 -40.43
C GLU A 205 -8.84 10.02 -41.50
N GLU A 206 -9.50 11.11 -41.14
CA GLU A 206 -9.94 12.16 -42.08
C GLU A 206 -8.86 13.20 -42.40
N ARG A 207 -7.79 13.28 -41.59
CA ARG A 207 -6.75 14.31 -41.73
C ARG A 207 -5.37 13.72 -41.41
N PRO A 208 -4.30 14.17 -42.07
CA PRO A 208 -2.92 13.76 -41.74
C PRO A 208 -2.43 14.25 -40.36
N ALA A 209 -3.31 14.82 -39.53
CA ALA A 209 -3.00 15.34 -38.21
C ALA A 209 -2.88 14.22 -37.17
N ARG A 210 -2.03 14.46 -36.17
CA ARG A 210 -1.80 13.56 -35.03
C ARG A 210 -2.53 14.11 -33.81
N LEU A 211 -3.16 13.22 -33.06
CA LEU A 211 -3.86 13.55 -31.84
C LEU A 211 -3.20 12.88 -30.64
N THR A 212 -3.19 13.58 -29.50
CA THR A 212 -2.64 13.06 -28.25
C THR A 212 -3.64 13.20 -27.12
N GLY A 213 -3.71 12.19 -26.27
CA GLY A 213 -4.62 12.16 -25.12
C GLY A 213 -4.12 11.15 -24.08
N THR A 214 -4.97 10.85 -23.10
CA THR A 214 -4.65 9.96 -21.97
C THR A 214 -5.62 8.80 -21.96
N ALA A 215 -5.15 7.54 -21.95
CA ALA A 215 -6.05 6.39 -21.94
C ALA A 215 -6.87 6.34 -20.64
N THR A 216 -8.20 6.25 -20.78
CA THR A 216 -9.14 6.25 -19.65
C THR A 216 -9.91 4.94 -19.55
N ALA A 217 -10.33 4.39 -20.69
CA ALA A 217 -11.08 3.15 -20.82
C ALA A 217 -10.64 2.37 -22.08
N PRO A 218 -11.04 1.10 -22.24
CA PRO A 218 -10.71 0.32 -23.43
C PRO A 218 -11.10 1.05 -24.72
N GLY A 219 -10.14 1.29 -25.61
CA GLY A 219 -10.35 2.02 -26.85
C GLY A 219 -10.69 3.51 -26.68
N ILE A 220 -10.57 4.09 -25.47
CA ILE A 220 -10.94 5.48 -25.19
C ILE A 220 -9.76 6.25 -24.57
N ALA A 221 -9.53 7.46 -25.06
CA ALA A 221 -8.55 8.40 -24.55
C ALA A 221 -9.18 9.77 -24.29
N ALA A 222 -8.87 10.41 -23.16
CA ALA A 222 -9.28 11.77 -22.87
C ALA A 222 -8.32 12.79 -23.52
N LEU A 223 -8.86 13.81 -24.18
CA LEU A 223 -8.06 14.95 -24.65
C LEU A 223 -7.74 15.89 -23.49
N GLY A 224 -6.48 16.33 -23.39
CA GLY A 224 -6.12 17.42 -22.50
C GLY A 224 -6.81 18.72 -22.92
N ALA A 225 -7.09 19.61 -21.97
CA ALA A 225 -7.80 20.88 -22.18
C ALA A 225 -7.06 21.95 -23.03
N GLY A 226 -6.13 21.54 -23.91
CA GLY A 226 -5.42 22.42 -24.82
C GLY A 226 -4.90 21.61 -26.01
N GLY A 227 -5.69 21.53 -27.08
CA GLY A 227 -5.39 20.72 -28.26
C GLY A 227 -5.26 21.55 -29.52
N ALA A 228 -4.02 21.73 -30.00
CA ALA A 228 -3.54 21.73 -31.39
C ALA A 228 -2.22 22.52 -31.45
N ARG A 229 -1.11 21.84 -31.78
CA ARG A 229 0.10 22.47 -32.32
C ARG A 229 0.37 21.85 -33.68
#